data_AF-A0A971FBD4-F1
#
_entry.id   AF-A0A971FBD4-F1
#
_cell.length_a   1.000
_cell.length_b   1.000
_cell.length_c   1.000
_cell.angle_alpha   90.00
_cell.angle_beta   90.00
_cell.angle_gamma   90.00
#
_symmetry.space_group_name_H-M   'P 1'
#
loop_
_entity.id
_entity.type
_entity.pdbx_description
1 polymer ?
#
loop_
_entity_poly.entity_id
_entity_poly.type
_entity_poly.pdbx_seq_one_letter_code
_entity_poly.pdbx_strand_id
1 'polypeptide(L)'
;MRQRELLSAAAALRPPGESAQRELSAVRERVGGELALRLRRRRDIERLIGGDNHRLMEHNIHNMLQFMERIFARPDAGLFVSTAAWSIQAQNAQGFRPEYWPLHFSLLADILQETLSTRTLFETRPFFHFLAQNHRALCDPATTMARHRAAG
;
A
#
# COMPACT_ATOMS: atom_id res chain seq x y z
N MET A 1 -15.70 -2.12 -5.77
CA MET A 1 -16.20 -0.90 -5.09
C MET A 1 -16.06 0.28 -6.04
N ARG A 2 -16.99 1.23 -5.99
CA ARG A 2 -16.89 2.56 -6.62
C ARG A 2 -16.16 3.52 -5.68
N GLN A 3 -15.69 4.66 -6.20
CA GLN A 3 -14.92 5.64 -5.42
C GLN A 3 -15.59 6.04 -4.09
N ARG A 4 -16.90 6.32 -4.08
CA ARG A 4 -17.64 6.69 -2.86
C ARG A 4 -17.62 5.58 -1.81
N GLU A 5 -17.68 4.32 -2.23
CA GLU A 5 -17.63 3.15 -1.35
C GLU A 5 -16.24 2.98 -0.76
N LEU A 6 -15.18 3.19 -1.57
CA LEU A 6 -13.80 3.18 -1.09
C LEU A 6 -13.57 4.26 -0.02
N LEU A 7 -14.04 5.48 -0.25
CA LEU A 7 -13.93 6.58 0.71
C LEU A 7 -14.67 6.28 2.01
N SER A 8 -15.90 5.78 1.91
CA SER A 8 -16.70 5.40 3.08
C SER A 8 -16.03 4.29 3.88
N ALA A 9 -15.56 3.24 3.21
CA ALA A 9 -14.88 2.12 3.86
C ALA A 9 -13.53 2.54 4.48
N ALA A 10 -12.77 3.41 3.82
CA ALA A 10 -11.53 3.97 4.35
C ALA A 10 -11.78 4.86 5.59
N ALA A 11 -12.84 5.68 5.58
CA ALA A 11 -13.21 6.53 6.71
C ALA A 11 -13.66 5.73 7.95
N ALA A 12 -14.12 4.50 7.75
CA ALA A 12 -14.48 3.59 8.84
C ALA A 12 -13.27 2.89 9.50
N LEU A 13 -12.07 2.99 8.91
CA LEU A 13 -10.86 2.39 9.49
C LEU A 13 -10.46 3.15 10.75
N ARG A 14 -10.17 2.40 11.82
CA ARG A 14 -9.62 2.96 13.05
C ARG A 14 -8.10 3.04 12.92
N PRO A 15 -7.48 4.24 13.04
CA PRO A 15 -6.04 4.35 13.03
C PRO A 15 -5.42 3.59 14.22
N PRO A 16 -4.22 3.03 14.05
CA PRO A 16 -3.51 2.38 15.14
C PRO A 16 -3.14 3.39 16.23
N GLY A 17 -3.05 2.94 17.48
CA GLY A 17 -2.60 3.76 18.59
C GLY A 17 -1.11 4.08 18.49
N GLU A 18 -0.65 5.06 19.27
CA GLU A 18 0.75 5.54 19.18
C GLU A 18 1.80 4.44 19.39
N SER A 19 1.53 3.46 20.28
CA SER A 19 2.46 2.36 20.50
C SER A 19 2.66 1.52 19.24
N ALA A 20 1.58 1.23 18.52
CA ALA A 20 1.63 0.49 17.27
C ALA A 20 2.29 1.30 16.16
N GLN A 21 2.05 2.61 16.12
CA GLN A 21 2.73 3.51 15.19
C GLN A 21 4.24 3.54 15.43
N ARG A 22 4.69 3.65 16.69
CA ARG A 22 6.11 3.63 17.07
C ARG A 22 6.76 2.30 16.72
N GLU A 23 6.11 1.19 17.01
CA GLU A 23 6.64 -0.14 16.67
C GLU A 23 6.78 -0.31 15.15
N LEU A 24 5.74 -0.01 14.38
CA LEU A 24 5.81 -0.08 12.93
C LEU A 24 6.95 0.81 12.39
N SER A 25 7.10 2.02 12.93
CA SER A 25 8.15 2.94 12.51
C SER A 25 9.55 2.40 12.77
N ALA A 26 9.76 1.79 13.93
CA ALA A 26 11.03 1.19 14.30
C ALA A 26 11.43 0.02 13.38
N VAL A 27 10.45 -0.70 12.79
CA VAL A 27 10.72 -1.86 11.92
C VAL A 27 10.48 -1.60 10.44
N ARG A 28 10.04 -0.39 10.06
CA ARG A 28 9.59 -0.05 8.71
C ARG A 28 10.61 -0.40 7.63
N GLU A 29 11.87 0.01 7.84
CA GLU A 29 12.95 -0.25 6.88
C GLU A 29 13.24 -1.75 6.73
N ARG A 30 13.15 -2.50 7.84
CA ARG A 30 13.30 -3.96 7.83
C ARG A 30 12.17 -4.62 7.03
N VAL A 31 10.93 -4.20 7.24
CA VAL A 31 9.76 -4.70 6.49
C VAL A 31 9.92 -4.41 4.99
N GLY A 32 10.30 -3.18 4.64
CA GLY A 32 10.50 -2.77 3.25
C GLY A 32 11.59 -3.56 2.55
N GLY A 33 12.75 -3.69 3.21
CA GLY A 33 13.89 -4.45 2.69
C GLY A 33 13.58 -5.94 2.52
N GLU A 34 12.87 -6.55 3.47
CA GLU A 34 12.47 -7.96 3.38
C GLU A 34 11.46 -8.19 2.24
N LEU A 35 10.48 -7.30 2.07
CA LEU A 35 9.51 -7.40 0.98
C LEU A 35 10.20 -7.27 -0.39
N ALA A 36 11.08 -6.28 -0.53
CA ALA A 36 11.91 -6.11 -1.72
C ALA A 36 12.73 -7.37 -2.03
N LEU A 37 13.39 -7.94 -1.01
CA LEU A 37 14.20 -9.15 -1.14
C LEU A 37 13.37 -10.36 -1.58
N ARG A 38 12.21 -10.60 -0.94
CA ARG A 38 11.31 -11.72 -1.28
C ARG A 38 10.77 -11.58 -2.70
N LEU A 39 10.38 -10.37 -3.12
CA LEU A 39 9.92 -10.11 -4.48
C LEU A 39 11.05 -10.32 -5.50
N ARG A 40 12.24 -9.78 -5.26
CA ARG A 40 13.40 -9.89 -6.17
C ARG A 40 13.84 -11.33 -6.41
N ARG A 41 13.66 -12.21 -5.42
CA ARG A 41 14.02 -13.64 -5.53
C ARG A 41 13.05 -14.46 -6.38
N ARG A 42 11.90 -13.89 -6.78
CA ARG A 42 10.95 -14.61 -7.61
C ARG A 42 11.39 -14.65 -9.07
N ARG A 43 11.24 -15.82 -9.69
CA ARG A 43 11.57 -16.03 -11.10
C ARG A 43 10.73 -15.20 -12.07
N ASP A 44 9.51 -14.83 -11.67
CA ASP A 44 8.55 -14.12 -12.51
C ASP A 44 8.51 -12.61 -12.26
N ILE A 45 9.37 -12.08 -11.36
CA ILE A 45 9.25 -10.68 -10.92
C ILE A 45 9.48 -9.67 -12.05
N GLU A 46 10.48 -9.86 -12.90
CA GLU A 46 10.77 -8.96 -14.03
C GLU A 46 9.56 -8.83 -14.96
N ARG A 47 8.88 -9.94 -15.25
CA ARG A 47 7.64 -9.95 -16.03
C ARG A 47 6.53 -9.16 -15.34
N LEU A 48 6.44 -9.24 -14.01
CA LEU A 48 5.40 -8.58 -13.21
C LEU A 48 5.62 -7.08 -13.04
N ILE A 49 6.88 -6.62 -13.03
CA ILE A 49 7.21 -5.20 -12.82
C ILE A 49 7.50 -4.45 -14.12
N GLY A 50 7.56 -5.12 -15.27
CA GLY A 50 7.76 -4.48 -16.57
C GLY A 50 9.23 -4.44 -17.04
N GLY A 51 10.02 -5.47 -16.69
CA GLY A 51 11.45 -5.57 -17.03
C GLY A 51 12.34 -5.09 -15.88
N ASP A 52 13.31 -4.22 -16.19
CA ASP A 52 14.33 -3.72 -15.26
C ASP A 52 13.81 -2.63 -14.29
N ASN A 53 12.70 -2.92 -13.60
CA ASN A 53 12.05 -1.99 -12.68
C ASN A 53 12.33 -2.28 -11.20
N HIS A 54 13.40 -3.03 -10.89
CA HIS A 54 13.71 -3.46 -9.51
C HIS A 54 13.90 -2.27 -8.55
N ARG A 55 14.70 -1.27 -8.96
CA ARG A 55 14.93 -0.07 -8.13
C ARG A 55 13.64 0.71 -7.86
N LEU A 56 12.77 0.78 -8.87
CA LEU A 56 11.47 1.45 -8.76
C LEU A 56 10.52 0.66 -7.83
N MET A 57 10.49 -0.67 -7.95
CA MET A 57 9.75 -1.54 -7.05
C MET A 57 10.17 -1.33 -5.59
N GLU A 58 11.48 -1.35 -5.32
CA GLU A 58 12.05 -1.11 -3.98
C GLU A 58 11.64 0.28 -3.45
N HIS A 59 11.84 1.32 -4.27
CA HIS A 59 11.46 2.68 -3.91
C HIS A 59 9.96 2.80 -3.58
N ASN A 60 9.08 2.18 -4.37
CA ASN A 60 7.63 2.21 -4.15
C ASN A 60 7.22 1.48 -2.87
N ILE A 61 7.89 0.38 -2.52
CA ILE A 61 7.68 -0.33 -1.24
C ILE A 61 7.97 0.61 -0.07
N HIS A 62 9.13 1.27 -0.07
CA HIS A 62 9.50 2.19 1.01
C HIS A 62 8.55 3.40 1.09
N ASN A 63 8.17 3.97 -0.06
CA ASN A 63 7.22 5.08 -0.12
C ASN A 63 5.84 4.69 0.42
N MET A 64 5.34 3.49 0.10
CA MET A 64 4.07 3.00 0.62
C MET A 64 4.13 2.90 2.15
N LEU A 65 5.19 2.31 2.71
CA LEU A 65 5.31 2.16 4.16
C LEU A 65 5.43 3.52 4.89
N GLN A 66 6.19 4.47 4.33
CA GLN A 66 6.25 5.85 4.85
C GLN A 66 4.89 6.55 4.75
N PHE A 67 4.16 6.33 3.66
CA PHE A 67 2.83 6.88 3.49
C PHE A 67 1.86 6.33 4.54
N MET A 68 1.93 5.03 4.85
CA MET A 68 1.10 4.43 5.88
C MET A 68 1.32 5.05 7.26
N GLU A 69 2.57 5.31 7.67
CA GLU A 69 2.83 6.02 8.93
C GLU A 69 2.18 7.41 8.97
N ARG A 70 2.23 8.15 7.85
CA ARG A 70 1.61 9.48 7.76
C ARG A 70 0.09 9.39 7.91
N ILE A 71 -0.54 8.39 7.27
CA ILE A 71 -1.96 8.13 7.39
C ILE A 71 -2.34 7.69 8.82
N PHE A 72 -1.48 6.93 9.50
CA PHE A 72 -1.73 6.54 10.88
C PHE A 72 -1.62 7.70 11.86
N ALA A 73 -0.65 8.60 11.67
CA ALA A 73 -0.48 9.78 12.49
C ALA A 73 -1.55 10.84 12.24
N ARG A 74 -2.02 10.98 10.99
CA ARG A 74 -3.03 11.96 10.57
C ARG A 74 -4.02 11.31 9.60
N PRO A 75 -5.07 10.64 10.11
CA PRO A 75 -6.01 9.91 9.28
C PRO A 75 -6.79 10.83 8.36
N ASP A 76 -6.71 10.56 7.07
CA ASP A 76 -7.48 11.21 6.03
C ASP A 76 -7.84 10.17 4.98
N ALA A 77 -9.11 9.76 4.95
CA ALA A 77 -9.61 8.75 4.02
C ALA A 77 -9.50 9.20 2.55
N GLY A 78 -9.69 10.49 2.27
CA GLY A 78 -9.56 11.05 0.94
C GLY A 78 -8.12 10.99 0.44
N LEU A 79 -7.18 11.41 1.28
CA LEU A 79 -5.75 11.32 0.99
C LEU A 79 -5.30 9.86 0.84
N PHE A 80 -5.74 8.97 1.74
CA PHE A 80 -5.43 7.54 1.70
C PHE A 80 -5.86 6.89 0.38
N VAL A 81 -7.14 7.00 0.03
CA VAL A 81 -7.70 6.39 -1.19
C VAL A 81 -7.10 6.99 -2.45
N SER A 82 -7.04 8.33 -2.53
CA SER A 82 -6.55 9.00 -3.75
C SER A 82 -5.05 8.77 -3.99
N THR A 83 -4.23 8.72 -2.94
CA THR A 83 -2.79 8.47 -3.07
C THR A 83 -2.53 7.00 -3.40
N ALA A 84 -3.25 6.07 -2.79
CA ALA A 84 -3.14 4.64 -3.12
C ALA A 84 -3.54 4.38 -4.59
N ALA A 85 -4.66 4.95 -5.04
CA ALA A 85 -5.11 4.83 -6.43
C ALA A 85 -4.10 5.43 -7.42
N TRP A 86 -3.63 6.66 -7.15
CA TRP A 86 -2.61 7.31 -7.97
C TRP A 86 -1.32 6.49 -8.03
N SER A 87 -0.84 5.96 -6.90
CA SER A 87 0.40 5.18 -6.85
C SER A 87 0.31 3.89 -7.64
N ILE A 88 -0.80 3.16 -7.51
CA ILE A 88 -1.04 1.92 -8.28
C ILE A 88 -1.14 2.22 -9.78
N GLN A 89 -1.85 3.28 -10.16
CA GLN A 89 -2.01 3.66 -11.57
C GLN A 89 -0.69 4.13 -12.19
N ALA A 90 0.11 4.92 -11.47
CA ALA A 90 1.42 5.36 -11.91
C ALA A 90 2.36 4.15 -12.14
N GLN A 91 2.34 3.18 -11.22
CA GLN A 91 3.11 1.94 -11.36
C GLN A 91 2.64 1.10 -12.55
N ASN A 92 1.33 0.97 -12.75
CA ASN A 92 0.79 0.26 -13.91
C ASN A 92 1.22 0.93 -15.24
N ALA A 93 1.21 2.27 -15.29
CA ALA A 93 1.70 3.03 -16.45
C ALA A 93 3.21 2.84 -16.70
N GLN A 94 3.97 2.46 -15.67
CA GLN A 94 5.39 2.13 -15.75
C GLN A 94 5.66 0.65 -16.05
N GLY A 95 4.61 -0.15 -16.30
CA GLY A 95 4.72 -1.56 -16.70
C GLY A 95 4.45 -2.57 -15.60
N PHE A 96 4.11 -2.14 -14.38
CA PHE A 96 3.67 -3.07 -13.34
C PHE A 96 2.35 -3.71 -13.75
N ARG A 97 2.30 -5.04 -13.71
CA ARG A 97 1.13 -5.79 -14.13
C ARG A 97 0.13 -5.97 -12.98
N PRO A 98 -1.18 -6.09 -13.25
CA PRO A 98 -2.18 -6.29 -12.20
C PRO A 98 -1.91 -7.49 -11.27
N GLU A 99 -1.26 -8.53 -11.77
CA GLU A 99 -0.92 -9.74 -11.00
C GLU A 99 0.18 -9.50 -9.94
N TYR A 100 0.92 -8.38 -10.04
CA TYR A 100 1.89 -7.98 -9.02
C TYR A 100 1.23 -7.65 -7.68
N TRP A 101 0.06 -6.98 -7.69
CA TRP A 101 -0.59 -6.47 -6.48
C TRP A 101 -0.99 -7.55 -5.47
N PRO A 102 -1.73 -8.61 -5.84
CA PRO A 102 -2.08 -9.67 -4.89
C PRO A 102 -0.83 -10.37 -4.32
N LEU A 103 0.22 -10.54 -5.14
CA LEU A 103 1.50 -11.09 -4.69
C LEU A 103 2.18 -10.17 -3.66
N HIS A 104 2.29 -8.88 -3.97
CA HIS A 104 2.90 -7.87 -3.10
C HIS A 104 2.19 -7.82 -1.75
N PHE A 105 0.85 -7.73 -1.74
CA PHE A 105 0.09 -7.63 -0.49
C PHE A 105 0.09 -8.93 0.32
N SER A 106 0.14 -10.09 -0.33
CA SER A 106 0.29 -11.38 0.37
C SER A 106 1.63 -11.44 1.10
N LEU A 107 2.73 -11.16 0.41
CA LEU A 107 4.06 -11.18 1.02
C LEU A 107 4.19 -10.14 2.13
N LEU A 108 3.62 -8.94 1.94
CA LEU A 108 3.61 -7.92 2.97
C LEU A 108 2.85 -8.40 4.21
N ALA A 109 1.69 -9.04 4.04
CA ALA A 109 0.91 -9.56 5.17
C ALA A 109 1.70 -10.60 5.97
N ASP A 110 2.39 -11.53 5.29
CA ASP A 110 3.25 -12.53 5.94
C ASP A 110 4.39 -11.86 6.72
N ILE A 111 5.09 -10.91 6.10
CA ILE A 111 6.20 -10.19 6.76
C ILE A 111 5.70 -9.40 7.97
N LEU A 112 4.57 -8.71 7.86
CA LEU A 112 3.98 -7.97 8.98
C LEU A 112 3.62 -8.92 10.13
N GLN A 113 3.10 -10.11 9.84
CA GLN A 113 2.78 -11.13 10.83
C GLN A 113 4.03 -11.70 11.53
N GLU A 114 5.13 -11.87 10.80
CA GLU A 114 6.42 -12.31 11.35
C GLU A 114 7.13 -11.22 12.16
N THR A 115 6.91 -9.95 11.81
CA THR A 115 7.72 -8.82 12.30
C THR A 115 7.07 -8.11 13.50
N LEU A 116 5.75 -7.93 13.47
CA LEU A 116 5.04 -7.10 14.42
C LEU A 116 4.49 -7.92 15.59
N SER A 117 4.41 -7.28 16.75
CA SER A 117 3.63 -7.79 17.87
C SER A 117 2.17 -8.02 17.46
N THR A 118 1.50 -8.98 18.10
CA THR A 118 0.09 -9.29 17.82
C THR A 118 -0.81 -8.06 17.91
N ARG A 119 -0.52 -7.16 18.86
CA ARG A 119 -1.26 -5.91 19.03
C ARG A 119 -1.06 -4.97 17.84
N THR A 120 0.18 -4.71 17.47
CA THR A 120 0.49 -3.79 16.36
C THR A 120 0.01 -4.35 15.03
N LEU A 121 0.13 -5.66 14.82
CA LEU A 121 -0.47 -6.34 13.67
C LEU A 121 -1.99 -6.15 13.66
N PHE A 122 -2.67 -6.40 14.78
CA PHE A 122 -4.12 -6.23 14.88
C PHE A 122 -4.58 -4.81 14.52
N GLU A 123 -3.88 -3.80 15.02
CA GLU A 123 -4.23 -2.39 14.81
C GLU A 123 -3.89 -1.89 13.39
N THR A 124 -2.80 -2.36 12.78
CA THR A 124 -2.34 -1.87 11.46
C THR A 124 -2.89 -2.66 10.28
N ARG A 125 -3.15 -3.97 10.46
CA ARG A 125 -3.63 -4.88 9.41
C ARG A 125 -4.87 -4.38 8.66
N PRO A 126 -5.88 -3.73 9.27
CA PRO A 126 -7.06 -3.25 8.55
C PRO A 126 -6.74 -2.37 7.34
N PHE A 127 -5.70 -1.52 7.42
CA PHE A 127 -5.33 -0.66 6.30
C PHE A 127 -4.63 -1.41 5.17
N PHE A 128 -3.70 -2.30 5.49
CA PHE A 128 -3.04 -3.14 4.48
C PHE A 128 -4.04 -4.10 3.83
N HIS A 129 -4.95 -4.65 4.62
CA HIS A 129 -6.05 -5.48 4.12
C HIS A 129 -6.99 -4.68 3.22
N PHE A 130 -7.30 -3.43 3.56
CA PHE A 130 -8.08 -2.55 2.69
C PHE A 130 -7.42 -2.39 1.31
N LEU A 131 -6.10 -2.14 1.25
CA LEU A 131 -5.38 -2.04 -0.03
C LEU A 131 -5.42 -3.37 -0.79
N ALA A 132 -5.18 -4.48 -0.10
CA ALA A 132 -5.17 -5.82 -0.68
C ALA A 132 -6.52 -6.21 -1.29
N GLN A 133 -7.63 -5.92 -0.62
CA GLN A 133 -8.97 -6.26 -1.11
C GLN A 133 -9.44 -5.31 -2.23
N ASN A 134 -8.97 -4.06 -2.22
CA ASN A 134 -9.49 -3.02 -3.10
C ASN A 134 -8.55 -2.63 -4.24
N HIS A 135 -7.38 -3.26 -4.39
CA HIS A 135 -6.39 -2.92 -5.42
C HIS A 135 -7.00 -2.81 -6.83
N ARG A 136 -7.92 -3.71 -7.21
CA ARG A 136 -8.60 -3.64 -8.53
C ARG A 136 -9.44 -2.37 -8.70
N ALA A 137 -10.15 -1.94 -7.66
CA ALA A 137 -10.93 -0.70 -7.68
C ALA A 137 -10.04 0.54 -7.62
N LEU A 138 -8.89 0.46 -6.95
CA LEU A 138 -7.88 1.51 -6.93
C LEU A 138 -7.18 1.67 -8.30
N CYS A 139 -7.11 0.61 -9.11
CA CYS A 139 -6.66 0.68 -10.51
C CYS A 139 -7.64 1.43 -11.44
N ASP A 140 -8.91 1.62 -11.04
CA ASP A 140 -9.91 2.27 -11.90
C ASP A 140 -9.61 3.77 -12.06
N PRO A 141 -9.43 4.28 -13.30
CA PRO A 141 -9.18 5.70 -13.55
C PRO A 141 -10.22 6.65 -12.92
N ALA A 142 -11.46 6.19 -12.76
CA ALA A 142 -12.52 6.97 -12.10
C ALA A 142 -12.21 7.29 -10.62
N THR A 143 -11.34 6.51 -9.97
CA THR A 143 -10.97 6.66 -8.55
C THR A 143 -10.00 7.83 -8.31
N THR A 144 -9.20 8.24 -9.30
CA THR A 144 -8.15 9.28 -9.16
C THR A 144 -8.62 10.69 -9.54
N MET A 145 -9.72 10.82 -10.28
CA MET A 145 -10.21 12.08 -10.85
C MET A 145 -10.59 13.18 -9.84
N ALA A 146 -10.61 12.91 -8.53
CA ALA A 146 -10.97 13.91 -7.52
C ALA A 146 -9.88 14.95 -7.20
N ARG A 147 -8.63 14.79 -7.66
CA ARG A 147 -7.56 15.78 -7.40
C ARG A 147 -7.63 17.03 -8.28
N HIS A 148 -8.30 16.98 -9.43
CA HIS A 148 -8.27 18.10 -10.41
C HIS A 148 -9.49 19.03 -10.41
N ARG A 149 -10.52 18.78 -9.59
CA ARG A 149 -11.72 19.64 -9.53
C ARG A 149 -11.77 20.64 -8.38
N ALA A 150 -10.75 20.69 -7.52
CA ALA A 150 -10.70 21.61 -6.38
C ALA A 150 -9.71 22.77 -6.56
N ALA A 151 -9.19 22.99 -7.78
CA ALA A 151 -8.26 24.06 -8.12
C ALA A 151 -8.67 24.82 -9.40
N GLY A 152 -9.99 24.97 -9.61
CA GLY A 152 -10.57 25.77 -10.68
C GLY A 152 -11.69 26.65 -10.14
#